data_AF-H0GZP5-F1
#
_entry.id   AF-H0GZP5-F1
#
_cell.length_a   1.000
_cell.length_b   1.000
_cell.length_c   1.000
_cell.angle_alpha   90.00
_cell.angle_beta   90.00
_cell.angle_gamma   90.00
#
_symmetry.space_group_name_H-M   'P 1'
#
loop_
_entity.id
_entity.type
_entity.pdbx_description
1 polymer ?
#
loop_
_entity_poly.entity_id
_entity_poly.type
_entity_poly.pdbx_seq_one_letter_code
_entity_poly.pdbx_strand_id
1 'polypeptide(L)'
;MLPLPTFLVLLYISASYVLPLYATSEPERSKRDNPRTIKSRMQKLIIMLISNLFLVPLLQTQLIDTNSHITFKDAFFDLGIIPGYYSALPNHWQVGQFIKDLLKCVMMIMILYCGPVLDFILYHILTPKSSVLEDFYHEFLNIWSFRNFIFAPITEEIFYTSMLLTTYLNLIPHSQLSYQQLYWQPSLFFGLAHAHHAYEQFQEGSMTTISILLTTCFQILYTTLFGGLTKFVFVRTGGNLWCCIALHALCNLMGFPGPSRLNLHFTVVDKKGGLTSKLVSIWNKCYFALLFVGLISLKDTLQNLVGTSGYRITL
;
A
#
# COMPACT_ATOMS: atom_id res chain seq x y z
N MET A 1 16.56 4.65 -21.03
CA MET A 1 16.98 5.21 -19.72
C MET A 1 16.07 6.40 -19.43
N LEU A 2 15.76 6.69 -18.16
CA LEU A 2 14.90 7.84 -17.82
C LEU A 2 15.60 9.15 -18.18
N PRO A 3 14.87 10.15 -18.71
CA PRO A 3 15.38 11.51 -18.81
C PRO A 3 15.85 11.99 -17.42
N LEU A 4 17.00 12.65 -17.37
CA LEU A 4 17.58 13.13 -16.11
C LEU A 4 16.60 13.99 -15.29
N PRO A 5 15.84 14.95 -15.87
CA PRO A 5 14.88 15.74 -15.10
C PRO A 5 13.81 14.88 -14.44
N THR A 6 13.24 13.92 -15.17
CA THR A 6 12.24 12.97 -14.64
C THR A 6 12.81 12.16 -13.49
N PHE A 7 14.02 11.60 -13.67
CA PHE A 7 14.68 10.82 -12.60
C PHE A 7 14.89 11.65 -11.33
N LEU A 8 15.32 12.91 -11.46
CA LEU A 8 15.54 13.79 -10.32
C LEU A 8 14.23 14.12 -9.56
N VAL A 9 13.12 14.33 -10.26
CA VAL A 9 11.81 14.54 -9.63
C VAL A 9 11.35 13.29 -8.87
N LEU A 10 11.51 12.10 -9.48
CA LEU A 10 11.15 10.83 -8.83
C LEU A 10 11.99 10.57 -7.58
N LEU A 11 13.30 10.83 -7.67
CA LEU A 11 14.21 10.73 -6.54
C LEU A 11 13.85 11.72 -5.44
N TYR A 12 13.51 12.96 -5.80
CA TYR A 12 13.03 13.98 -4.87
C TYR A 12 11.75 13.54 -4.13
N ILE A 13 10.74 13.05 -4.86
CA ILE A 13 9.50 12.55 -4.27
C ILE A 13 9.81 11.45 -3.24
N SER A 14 10.60 10.44 -3.64
CA SER A 14 10.95 9.33 -2.74
C SER A 14 11.76 9.79 -1.52
N ALA A 15 12.80 10.61 -1.72
CA ALA A 15 13.63 11.10 -0.62
C ALA A 15 12.86 12.02 0.33
N SER A 16 11.98 12.88 -0.20
CA SER A 16 11.18 13.80 0.61
C SER A 16 10.22 13.09 1.56
N TYR A 17 9.77 11.87 1.24
CA TYR A 17 9.00 11.05 2.18
C TYR A 17 9.88 10.51 3.33
N VAL A 18 11.10 10.05 3.03
CA VAL A 18 11.96 9.40 4.02
C VAL A 18 12.67 10.41 4.94
N LEU A 19 13.12 11.55 4.41
CA LEU A 19 13.92 12.54 5.15
C LEU A 19 13.27 13.07 6.44
N PRO A 20 11.96 13.41 6.47
CA PRO A 20 11.28 13.87 7.69
C PRO A 20 11.31 12.86 8.85
N LEU A 21 11.44 11.56 8.56
CA LEU A 21 11.52 10.50 9.57
C LEU A 21 12.82 10.61 10.40
N TYR A 22 13.89 11.07 9.76
CA TYR A 22 15.23 11.21 10.34
C TYR A 22 15.50 12.58 10.93
N ALA A 23 14.78 13.62 10.51
CA ALA A 23 14.89 14.96 11.09
C ALA A 23 14.41 15.06 12.55
N THR A 24 14.07 13.94 13.18
CA THR A 24 13.40 13.84 14.50
C THR A 24 14.19 13.00 15.50
N SER A 25 15.45 12.69 15.22
CA SER A 25 16.32 11.98 16.15
C SER A 25 16.68 12.86 17.34
N GLU A 26 15.80 12.89 18.36
CA GLU A 26 16.29 13.08 19.72
C GLU A 26 17.31 11.95 20.00
N PRO A 27 18.49 12.26 20.58
CA PRO A 27 19.59 11.32 20.76
C PRO A 27 19.33 10.22 21.80
N GLU A 28 18.11 10.12 22.34
CA GLU A 28 17.75 9.04 23.25
C GLU A 28 17.33 7.81 22.47
N ARG A 29 17.96 6.68 22.81
CA ARG A 29 17.69 5.30 22.39
C ARG A 29 16.26 4.79 22.73
N SER A 30 15.32 5.71 22.95
CA SER A 30 13.90 5.49 23.14
C SER A 30 13.29 5.05 21.81
N LYS A 31 13.24 3.73 21.63
CA LYS A 31 12.40 2.92 20.72
C LYS A 31 11.55 3.72 19.72
N ARG A 32 11.76 3.48 18.42
CA ARG A 32 10.96 3.96 17.26
C ARG A 32 9.45 4.04 17.53
N ASP A 33 8.94 3.11 18.33
CA ASP A 33 7.53 2.99 18.71
C ASP A 33 7.11 3.88 19.89
N ASN A 34 7.89 4.87 20.29
CA ASN A 34 7.44 5.88 21.26
C ASN A 34 6.33 6.74 20.63
N PRO A 35 5.16 6.89 21.27
CA PRO A 35 4.05 7.72 20.78
C PRO A 35 4.44 9.15 20.42
N ARG A 36 5.38 9.77 21.16
CA ARG A 36 5.86 11.14 20.89
C ARG A 36 6.61 11.20 19.56
N THR A 37 7.49 10.23 19.32
CA THR A 37 8.26 10.10 18.06
C THR A 37 7.33 9.85 16.88
N ILE A 38 6.33 8.96 17.04
CA ILE A 38 5.33 8.70 16.00
C ILE A 38 4.57 9.98 15.64
N LYS A 39 4.05 10.70 16.64
CA LYS A 39 3.30 11.94 16.42
C LYS A 39 4.15 13.01 15.72
N SER A 40 5.41 13.19 16.14
CA SER A 40 6.30 14.19 15.54
C SER A 40 6.67 13.85 14.10
N ARG A 41 6.99 12.57 13.81
CA ARG A 41 7.24 12.09 12.44
C ARG A 41 6.03 12.31 11.54
N MET A 42 4.82 11.98 12.01
CA MET A 42 3.59 12.22 11.26
C MET A 42 3.33 13.70 10.99
N GLN A 43 3.56 14.59 11.96
CA GLN A 43 3.40 16.04 11.76
C GLN A 43 4.34 16.58 10.68
N LYS A 44 5.62 16.18 10.69
CA LYS A 44 6.58 16.60 9.67
C LYS A 44 6.24 16.04 8.29
N LEU A 45 5.77 14.78 8.23
CA LEU A 45 5.27 14.19 7.00
C LEU A 45 4.06 14.92 6.44
N ILE A 46 3.13 15.41 7.29
CA ILE A 46 1.99 16.22 6.83
C ILE A 46 2.48 17.52 6.20
N ILE A 47 3.45 18.21 6.81
CA ILE A 47 4.03 19.44 6.26
C ILE A 47 4.67 19.15 4.89
N MET A 48 5.45 18.07 4.80
CA MET A 48 6.09 17.67 3.54
C MET A 48 5.05 17.27 2.48
N LEU A 49 4.01 16.55 2.87
CA LEU A 49 2.89 16.17 2.00
C LEU A 49 2.21 17.42 1.41
N ILE A 50 1.80 18.37 2.25
CA ILE A 50 1.16 19.61 1.80
C ILE A 50 2.07 20.38 0.83
N SER A 51 3.37 20.41 1.13
CA SER A 51 4.36 21.07 0.26
C SER A 51 4.46 20.37 -1.10
N ASN A 52 4.53 19.04 -1.11
CA ASN A 52 4.64 18.24 -2.35
C ASN A 52 3.35 18.21 -3.17
N LEU A 53 2.17 18.35 -2.55
CA LEU A 53 0.91 18.51 -3.28
C LEU A 53 0.90 19.76 -4.15
N PHE A 54 1.74 20.76 -3.84
CA PHE A 54 1.97 21.93 -4.70
C PHE A 54 3.21 21.76 -5.58
N LEU A 55 4.35 21.38 -5.00
CA LEU A 55 5.63 21.36 -5.71
C LEU A 55 5.68 20.30 -6.82
N VAL A 56 5.10 19.12 -6.63
CA VAL A 56 5.17 18.05 -7.64
C VAL A 56 4.39 18.42 -8.92
N PRO A 57 3.11 18.85 -8.86
CA PRO A 57 2.42 19.34 -10.05
C PRO A 57 3.13 20.53 -10.69
N LEU A 58 3.70 21.45 -9.90
CA LEU A 58 4.48 22.58 -10.44
C LEU A 58 5.70 22.10 -11.22
N LEU A 59 6.50 21.19 -10.67
CA LEU A 59 7.66 20.61 -11.36
C LEU A 59 7.25 19.86 -12.63
N GLN A 60 6.12 19.13 -12.60
CA GLN A 60 5.58 18.46 -13.79
C GLN A 60 5.27 19.47 -14.91
N THR A 61 4.62 20.60 -14.58
CA THR A 61 4.30 21.63 -15.58
C THR A 61 5.53 22.37 -16.13
N GLN A 62 6.59 22.49 -15.35
CA GLN A 62 7.81 23.20 -15.76
C GLN A 62 8.76 22.32 -16.57
N LEU A 63 8.73 21.01 -16.36
CA LEU A 63 9.67 20.05 -16.95
C LEU A 63 9.07 19.23 -18.09
N ILE A 64 7.78 19.41 -18.41
CA ILE A 64 7.14 18.76 -19.54
C ILE A 64 7.75 19.24 -20.86
N ASP A 65 7.87 18.34 -21.84
CA ASP A 65 8.36 18.67 -23.17
C ASP A 65 7.42 19.67 -23.88
N THR A 66 7.99 20.55 -24.71
CA THR A 66 7.30 21.70 -25.33
C THR A 66 6.13 21.31 -26.24
N ASN A 67 6.04 20.05 -26.64
CA ASN A 67 5.00 19.52 -27.51
C ASN A 67 3.69 19.17 -26.79
N SER A 68 3.69 19.19 -25.45
CA SER A 68 2.55 18.85 -24.61
C SER A 68 2.38 19.89 -23.51
N HIS A 69 1.22 20.54 -23.48
CA HIS A 69 0.89 21.48 -22.42
C HIS A 69 -0.03 20.81 -21.40
N ILE A 70 0.49 20.52 -20.21
CA ILE A 70 -0.32 20.23 -19.03
C ILE A 70 -0.39 21.48 -18.17
N THR A 71 -1.57 21.85 -17.68
CA THR A 71 -1.68 22.92 -16.71
C THR A 71 -1.42 22.39 -15.30
N PHE A 72 -1.11 23.28 -14.34
CA PHE A 72 -0.98 22.91 -12.93
C PHE A 72 -2.25 22.22 -12.42
N LYS A 73 -3.41 22.69 -12.89
CA LYS A 73 -4.70 22.13 -12.55
C LYS A 73 -4.76 20.66 -12.99
N ASP A 74 -4.43 20.37 -14.25
CA ASP A 74 -4.47 19.00 -14.78
C ASP A 74 -3.51 18.09 -14.00
N ALA A 75 -2.26 18.53 -13.81
CA ALA A 75 -1.26 17.80 -13.04
C ALA A 75 -1.69 17.52 -11.59
N PHE A 76 -2.37 18.47 -10.94
CA PHE A 76 -2.91 18.29 -9.59
C PHE A 76 -4.09 17.32 -9.56
N PHE A 77 -5.01 17.38 -10.53
CA PHE A 77 -6.15 16.47 -10.60
C PHE A 77 -5.75 15.04 -11.01
N ASP A 78 -4.71 14.88 -11.83
CA ASP A 78 -4.14 13.58 -12.21
C ASP A 78 -3.60 12.80 -11.00
N LEU A 79 -3.30 13.48 -9.88
CA LEU A 79 -2.93 12.83 -8.62
C LEU A 79 -4.04 11.89 -8.11
N GLY A 80 -5.28 12.00 -8.58
CA GLY A 80 -6.35 11.07 -8.24
C GLY A 80 -6.90 11.20 -6.82
N ILE A 81 -6.56 12.29 -6.13
CA ILE A 81 -6.92 12.55 -4.72
C ILE A 81 -8.41 12.89 -4.61
N ILE A 82 -8.97 13.60 -5.59
CA ILE A 82 -10.35 14.11 -5.55
C ILE A 82 -11.34 12.97 -5.86
N PRO A 83 -12.18 12.54 -4.90
CA PRO A 83 -13.12 11.44 -5.11
C PRO A 83 -14.09 11.72 -6.26
N GLY A 84 -14.19 10.76 -7.19
CA GLY A 84 -15.14 10.82 -8.31
C GLY A 84 -14.76 11.76 -9.45
N TYR A 85 -13.60 12.45 -9.39
CA TYR A 85 -13.06 13.22 -10.51
C TYR A 85 -12.08 12.37 -11.32
N TYR A 86 -12.22 12.38 -12.64
CA TYR A 86 -11.39 11.64 -13.59
C TYR A 86 -11.00 12.57 -14.75
N SER A 87 -9.72 12.95 -14.82
CA SER A 87 -9.19 13.84 -15.87
C SER A 87 -9.23 13.21 -17.26
N ALA A 88 -9.04 11.89 -17.34
CA ALA A 88 -8.98 11.16 -18.61
C ALA A 88 -10.35 10.99 -19.32
N LEU A 89 -11.45 11.50 -18.76
CA LEU A 89 -12.81 11.22 -19.24
C LEU A 89 -13.55 12.47 -19.70
N PRO A 90 -14.37 12.39 -20.77
CA PRO A 90 -15.17 13.52 -21.24
C PRO A 90 -16.12 14.05 -20.16
N ASN A 91 -16.75 13.14 -19.40
CA ASN A 91 -17.47 13.48 -18.19
C ASN A 91 -16.57 13.24 -16.98
N HIS A 92 -15.99 14.32 -16.46
CA HIS A 92 -15.00 14.27 -15.38
C HIS A 92 -15.58 13.74 -14.06
N TRP A 93 -16.87 13.96 -13.78
CA TRP A 93 -17.48 13.57 -12.50
C TRP A 93 -18.27 12.26 -12.62
N GLN A 94 -17.75 11.19 -12.03
CA GLN A 94 -18.34 9.84 -12.07
C GLN A 94 -18.32 9.15 -10.69
N VAL A 95 -18.96 9.78 -9.70
CA VAL A 95 -19.04 9.26 -8.31
C VAL A 95 -19.60 7.83 -8.24
N GLY A 96 -20.60 7.51 -9.07
CA GLY A 96 -21.15 6.16 -9.13
C GLY A 96 -20.14 5.10 -9.58
N GLN A 97 -19.27 5.44 -10.54
CA GLN A 97 -18.21 4.53 -11.00
C GLN A 97 -17.08 4.44 -9.98
N PHE A 98 -16.74 5.57 -9.35
CA PHE A 98 -15.77 5.63 -8.26
C PHE A 98 -16.10 4.66 -7.12
N ILE A 99 -17.35 4.65 -6.64
CA ILE A 99 -17.78 3.74 -5.58
C ILE A 99 -17.74 2.28 -6.07
N LYS A 100 -18.16 2.01 -7.31
CA LYS A 100 -18.11 0.66 -7.89
C LYS A 100 -16.67 0.13 -7.97
N ASP A 101 -15.73 0.96 -8.40
CA ASP A 101 -14.32 0.56 -8.50
C ASP A 101 -13.70 0.32 -7.12
N LEU A 102 -14.05 1.14 -6.13
CA LEU A 102 -13.66 0.93 -4.74
C LEU A 102 -14.18 -0.41 -4.20
N LEU A 103 -15.47 -0.72 -4.41
CA LEU A 103 -16.08 -1.97 -3.97
C LEU A 103 -15.45 -3.20 -4.66
N LYS A 104 -15.18 -3.12 -5.98
CA LYS A 104 -14.48 -4.16 -6.73
C LYS A 104 -13.07 -4.39 -6.19
N CYS A 105 -12.35 -3.33 -5.85
CA CYS A 105 -11.01 -3.40 -5.28
C CYS A 105 -11.03 -4.07 -3.91
N VAL A 106 -11.94 -3.66 -3.02
CA VAL A 106 -12.14 -4.32 -1.72
C VAL A 106 -12.48 -5.80 -1.91
N MET A 107 -13.39 -6.14 -2.82
CA MET A 107 -13.75 -7.53 -3.09
C MET A 107 -12.57 -8.35 -3.61
N MET A 108 -11.73 -7.80 -4.49
CA MET A 108 -10.51 -8.48 -4.94
C MET A 108 -9.59 -8.83 -3.75
N ILE A 109 -9.42 -7.90 -2.81
CA ILE A 109 -8.58 -8.13 -1.64
C ILE A 109 -9.21 -9.12 -0.67
N MET A 110 -10.53 -9.09 -0.49
CA MET A 110 -11.23 -10.11 0.31
C MET A 110 -11.10 -11.52 -0.31
N ILE A 111 -11.05 -11.63 -1.64
CA ILE A 111 -10.79 -12.91 -2.33
C ILE A 111 -9.34 -13.35 -2.12
N LEU A 112 -8.38 -12.44 -2.27
CA LEU A 112 -6.95 -12.71 -2.01
C LEU A 112 -6.73 -13.22 -0.57
N TYR A 113 -7.39 -12.59 0.40
CA TYR A 113 -7.31 -12.94 1.82
C TYR A 113 -8.46 -13.82 2.32
N CYS A 114 -9.09 -14.61 1.45
CA CYS A 114 -10.21 -15.46 1.84
C CYS A 114 -9.86 -16.44 2.98
N GLY A 115 -8.63 -16.95 3.02
CA GLY A 115 -8.13 -17.76 4.13
C GLY A 115 -8.17 -17.03 5.48
N PRO A 116 -7.43 -15.92 5.65
CA PRO A 116 -7.46 -15.10 6.88
C PRO A 116 -8.85 -14.59 7.25
N VAL A 117 -9.66 -14.17 6.27
CA VAL A 117 -11.05 -13.73 6.51
C VAL A 117 -11.89 -14.86 7.11
N LEU A 118 -11.85 -16.05 6.52
CA LEU A 118 -12.60 -17.20 7.03
C LEU A 118 -12.06 -17.68 8.38
N ASP A 119 -10.75 -17.63 8.59
CA ASP A 119 -10.11 -17.98 9.86
C ASP A 119 -10.55 -17.05 11.00
N PHE A 120 -10.62 -15.75 10.73
CA PHE A 120 -11.14 -14.75 11.66
C PHE A 120 -12.62 -15.01 12.01
N ILE A 121 -13.47 -15.25 10.99
CA ILE A 121 -14.89 -15.57 11.21
C ILE A 121 -15.02 -16.83 12.07
N LEU A 122 -14.28 -17.89 11.74
CA LEU A 122 -14.37 -19.17 12.44
C LEU A 122 -13.85 -19.05 13.89
N TYR A 123 -12.81 -18.23 14.12
CA TYR A 123 -12.32 -17.90 15.46
C TYR A 123 -13.42 -17.31 16.35
N HIS A 124 -14.16 -16.32 15.84
CA HIS A 124 -15.23 -15.69 16.62
C HIS A 124 -16.46 -16.57 16.82
N ILE A 125 -16.79 -17.44 15.84
CA ILE A 125 -17.88 -18.41 15.98
C ILE A 125 -17.54 -19.45 17.06
N LEU A 126 -16.31 -19.96 17.08
CA LEU A 126 -15.90 -21.05 17.97
C LEU A 126 -15.40 -20.59 19.34
N THR A 127 -15.18 -19.29 19.52
CA THR A 127 -14.77 -18.69 20.80
C THR A 127 -15.84 -17.68 21.27
N PRO A 128 -16.93 -18.13 21.92
CA PRO A 128 -18.06 -17.26 22.28
C PRO A 128 -17.73 -16.11 23.25
N LYS A 129 -16.58 -16.21 23.93
CA LYS A 129 -16.06 -15.15 24.82
C LYS A 129 -15.32 -14.05 24.06
N SER A 130 -14.99 -14.26 22.78
CA SER A 130 -14.34 -13.26 21.95
C SER A 130 -15.38 -12.26 21.46
N SER A 131 -15.09 -10.96 21.60
CA SER A 131 -15.93 -9.88 21.11
C SER A 131 -15.23 -9.20 19.96
N VAL A 132 -15.84 -9.22 18.76
CA VAL A 132 -15.32 -8.51 17.58
C VAL A 132 -15.16 -7.02 17.87
N LEU A 133 -16.08 -6.46 18.65
CA LEU A 133 -16.05 -5.06 19.02
C LEU A 133 -14.85 -4.75 19.92
N GLU A 134 -14.58 -5.60 20.91
CA GLU A 134 -13.46 -5.44 21.84
C GLU A 134 -12.10 -5.60 21.13
N ASP A 135 -11.96 -6.63 20.28
CA ASP A 135 -10.80 -6.80 19.41
C ASP A 135 -10.59 -5.54 18.55
N PHE A 136 -11.67 -5.00 17.95
CA PHE A 136 -11.60 -3.76 17.17
C PHE A 136 -11.14 -2.55 18.02
N TYR A 137 -11.69 -2.37 19.21
CA TYR A 137 -11.29 -1.25 20.08
C TYR A 137 -9.80 -1.32 20.45
N HIS A 138 -9.31 -2.50 20.84
CA HIS A 138 -7.91 -2.69 21.20
C HIS A 138 -6.97 -2.54 20.00
N GLU A 139 -7.38 -3.07 18.85
CA GLU A 139 -6.56 -3.12 17.65
C GLU A 139 -6.59 -1.82 16.85
N PHE A 140 -7.62 -0.96 16.97
CA PHE A 140 -7.74 0.26 16.15
C PHE A 140 -7.64 1.58 16.91
N LEU A 141 -7.96 1.63 18.21
CA LEU A 141 -7.93 2.90 18.98
C LEU A 141 -6.58 3.19 19.64
N ASN A 142 -5.49 3.02 18.89
CA ASN A 142 -4.16 3.40 19.37
C ASN A 142 -3.34 4.07 18.25
N ILE A 143 -2.32 4.83 18.64
CA ILE A 143 -1.53 5.63 17.68
C ILE A 143 -0.74 4.77 16.68
N TRP A 144 -0.34 3.56 17.07
CA TRP A 144 0.39 2.63 16.20
C TRP A 144 -0.52 2.09 15.09
N SER A 145 -1.75 1.73 15.44
CA SER A 145 -2.73 1.23 14.50
C SER A 145 -3.26 2.33 13.59
N PHE A 146 -3.49 3.54 14.12
CA PHE A 146 -3.81 4.70 13.28
C PHE A 146 -2.69 4.97 12.26
N ARG A 147 -1.42 4.91 12.71
CA ARG A 147 -0.26 5.02 11.82
C ARG A 147 -0.28 3.94 10.74
N ASN A 148 -0.44 2.67 11.12
CA ASN A 148 -0.29 1.52 10.23
C ASN A 148 -1.44 1.33 9.23
N PHE A 149 -2.68 1.61 9.65
CA PHE A 149 -3.88 1.27 8.87
C PHE A 149 -4.52 2.46 8.18
N ILE A 150 -4.19 3.69 8.59
CA ILE A 150 -4.79 4.90 8.02
C ILE A 150 -3.70 5.83 7.49
N PHE A 151 -2.83 6.32 8.37
CA PHE A 151 -1.89 7.37 8.01
C PHE A 151 -0.87 6.90 6.96
N ALA A 152 -0.15 5.81 7.22
CA ALA A 152 0.86 5.30 6.30
C ALA A 152 0.27 4.90 4.95
N PRO A 153 -0.83 4.12 4.85
CA PRO A 153 -1.48 3.84 3.57
C PRO A 153 -1.84 5.11 2.77
N ILE A 154 -2.42 6.13 3.43
CA ILE A 154 -2.78 7.37 2.73
C ILE A 154 -1.53 8.09 2.23
N THR A 155 -0.53 8.30 3.09
CA THR A 155 0.63 9.10 2.73
C THR A 155 1.55 8.38 1.75
N GLU A 156 1.73 7.07 1.90
CA GLU A 156 2.56 6.27 1.00
C GLU A 156 1.93 6.17 -0.39
N GLU A 157 0.61 5.94 -0.51
CA GLU A 157 -0.03 5.89 -1.82
C GLU A 157 -0.03 7.25 -2.52
N ILE A 158 -0.16 8.36 -1.79
CA ILE A 158 -0.03 9.70 -2.40
C ILE A 158 1.38 9.90 -2.99
N PHE A 159 2.43 9.52 -2.27
CA PHE A 159 3.80 9.72 -2.76
C PHE A 159 4.21 8.67 -3.81
N TYR A 160 4.08 7.40 -3.47
CA TYR A 160 4.71 6.29 -4.21
C TYR A 160 3.84 5.66 -5.28
N THR A 161 2.53 5.91 -5.24
CA THR A 161 1.61 5.54 -6.33
C THR A 161 1.25 6.78 -7.12
N SER A 162 0.57 7.76 -6.52
CA SER A 162 0.06 8.93 -7.23
C SER A 162 1.17 9.82 -7.79
N MET A 163 1.99 10.47 -6.95
CA MET A 163 3.00 11.44 -7.41
C MET A 163 4.05 10.80 -8.32
N LEU A 164 4.57 9.61 -7.96
CA LEU A 164 5.54 8.93 -8.82
C LEU A 164 4.94 8.52 -10.17
N LEU A 165 3.77 7.89 -10.20
CA LEU A 165 3.19 7.37 -11.43
C LEU A 165 2.71 8.49 -12.37
N THR A 166 2.08 9.53 -11.81
CA THR A 166 1.67 10.71 -12.61
C THR A 166 2.87 11.44 -13.16
N THR A 167 3.99 11.53 -12.43
CA THR A 167 5.25 12.07 -12.96
C THR A 167 5.76 11.24 -14.13
N TYR A 168 5.66 9.91 -14.07
CA TYR A 168 5.97 9.04 -15.20
C TYR A 168 5.08 9.30 -16.41
N LEU A 169 3.77 9.40 -16.21
CA LEU A 169 2.79 9.62 -17.29
C LEU A 169 2.91 11.01 -17.91
N ASN A 170 3.21 12.03 -17.10
CA ASN A 170 3.21 13.43 -17.50
C ASN A 170 4.54 13.88 -18.11
N LEU A 171 5.67 13.32 -17.66
CA LEU A 171 7.01 13.73 -18.12
C LEU A 171 7.64 12.82 -19.17
N ILE A 172 7.06 11.64 -19.43
CA ILE A 172 7.58 10.71 -20.43
C ILE A 172 6.53 10.56 -21.54
N PRO A 173 6.89 10.81 -22.81
CA PRO A 173 5.97 10.61 -23.92
C PRO A 173 5.40 9.19 -23.91
N HIS A 174 4.08 9.05 -24.08
CA HIS A 174 3.40 7.75 -24.09
C HIS A 174 4.01 6.78 -25.11
N SER A 175 4.44 7.27 -26.28
CA SER A 175 5.11 6.47 -27.32
C SER A 175 6.45 5.85 -26.90
N GLN A 176 7.03 6.29 -25.78
CA GLN A 176 8.27 5.78 -25.22
C GLN A 176 8.06 4.93 -23.97
N LEU A 177 6.83 4.84 -23.46
CA LEU A 177 6.47 4.09 -22.26
C LEU A 177 6.01 2.68 -22.63
N SER A 178 6.56 1.68 -21.95
CA SER A 178 5.98 0.34 -21.90
C SER A 178 5.26 0.12 -20.57
N TYR A 179 4.26 -0.77 -20.56
CA TYR A 179 3.57 -1.16 -19.31
C TYR A 179 4.54 -1.67 -18.23
N GLN A 180 5.60 -2.39 -18.63
CA GLN A 180 6.60 -2.86 -17.67
C GLN A 180 7.34 -1.70 -17.00
N GLN A 181 7.72 -0.68 -17.76
CA GLN A 181 8.39 0.51 -17.20
C GLN A 181 7.45 1.28 -16.28
N LEU A 182 6.20 1.47 -16.72
CA LEU A 182 5.18 2.20 -15.99
C LEU A 182 4.86 1.58 -14.63
N TYR A 183 4.79 0.24 -14.54
CA TYR A 183 4.43 -0.43 -13.29
C TYR A 183 5.63 -0.73 -12.38
N TRP A 184 6.80 -1.08 -12.94
CA TRP A 184 7.89 -1.62 -12.12
C TRP A 184 8.95 -0.58 -11.73
N GLN A 185 9.32 0.34 -12.62
CA GLN A 185 10.36 1.31 -12.31
C GLN A 185 9.98 2.30 -11.19
N PRO A 186 8.80 2.96 -11.20
CA PRO A 186 8.39 3.79 -10.06
C PRO A 186 8.18 2.96 -8.79
N SER A 187 7.81 1.67 -8.91
CA SER A 187 7.70 0.77 -7.74
C SER A 187 9.03 0.44 -7.10
N LEU A 188 10.13 0.49 -7.86
CA LEU A 188 11.46 0.33 -7.29
C LEU A 188 11.81 1.48 -6.32
N PHE A 189 11.36 2.71 -6.58
CA PHE A 189 11.56 3.82 -5.65
C PHE A 189 10.84 3.59 -4.31
N PHE A 190 9.65 2.99 -4.35
CA PHE A 190 8.93 2.57 -3.15
C PHE A 190 9.66 1.45 -2.40
N GLY A 191 10.14 0.45 -3.14
CA GLY A 191 10.97 -0.61 -2.59
C GLY A 191 12.20 -0.07 -1.88
N LEU A 192 13.01 0.70 -2.59
CA LEU A 192 14.27 1.26 -2.09
C LEU A 192 14.06 2.23 -0.92
N ALA A 193 12.92 2.91 -0.82
CA ALA A 193 12.62 3.75 0.33
C ALA A 193 12.69 2.95 1.65
N HIS A 194 12.33 1.66 1.64
CA HIS A 194 12.38 0.80 2.83
C HIS A 194 13.79 0.35 3.22
N ALA A 195 14.82 0.61 2.40
CA ALA A 195 16.20 0.35 2.77
C ALA A 195 16.62 1.11 4.04
N HIS A 196 15.92 2.22 4.34
CA HIS A 196 16.15 3.00 5.56
C HIS A 196 15.92 2.17 6.85
N HIS A 197 15.09 1.12 6.82
CA HIS A 197 14.90 0.25 7.97
C HIS A 197 16.16 -0.55 8.32
N ALA A 198 17.04 -0.83 7.36
CA ALA A 198 18.33 -1.48 7.65
C ALA A 198 19.15 -0.64 8.63
N TYR A 199 19.16 0.68 8.44
CA TYR A 199 19.83 1.61 9.34
C TYR A 199 19.16 1.60 10.73
N GLU A 200 17.83 1.66 10.80
CA GLU A 200 17.12 1.59 12.09
C GLU A 200 17.44 0.28 12.85
N GLN A 201 17.35 -0.88 12.18
CA GLN A 201 17.65 -2.18 12.78
C GLN A 201 19.11 -2.31 13.21
N PHE A 202 20.03 -1.72 12.44
CA PHE A 202 21.44 -1.68 12.80
C PHE A 202 21.68 -0.84 14.07
N GLN A 203 21.00 0.30 14.21
CA GLN A 203 21.07 1.12 15.42
C GLN A 203 20.43 0.46 16.64
N GLU A 204 19.37 -0.33 16.45
CA GLU A 204 18.72 -1.09 17.53
C GLU A 204 19.63 -2.20 18.10
N GLY A 205 20.52 -2.78 17.29
CA GLY A 205 21.50 -3.77 17.73
C GLY A 205 20.91 -5.12 18.15
N SER A 206 19.63 -5.38 17.86
CA SER A 206 18.90 -6.59 18.26
C SER A 206 19.05 -7.76 17.26
N MET A 207 19.57 -7.49 16.06
CA MET A 207 19.65 -8.43 14.95
C MET A 207 21.09 -8.54 14.41
N THR A 208 21.45 -9.71 13.88
CA THR A 208 22.73 -9.89 13.19
C THR A 208 22.72 -9.16 11.85
N THR A 209 23.90 -8.74 11.35
CA THR A 209 24.03 -8.06 10.04
C THR A 209 23.41 -8.87 8.90
N ILE A 210 23.55 -10.20 8.91
CA ILE A 210 22.94 -11.08 7.90
C ILE A 210 21.42 -11.04 7.99
N SER A 211 20.85 -11.03 9.20
CA SER A 211 19.40 -10.95 9.39
C SER A 211 18.84 -9.59 8.95
N ILE A 212 19.55 -8.49 9.24
CA ILE A 212 19.20 -7.14 8.77
C ILE A 212 19.19 -7.10 7.23
N LEU A 213 20.24 -7.65 6.59
CA LEU A 213 20.32 -7.70 5.13
C LEU A 213 19.17 -8.52 4.52
N LEU A 214 18.90 -9.72 5.03
CA LEU A 214 17.85 -10.60 4.51
C LEU A 214 16.46 -9.98 4.68
N THR A 215 16.16 -9.42 5.85
CA THR A 215 14.86 -8.78 6.12
C THR A 215 14.67 -7.52 5.28
N THR A 216 15.70 -6.70 5.12
CA THR A 216 15.67 -5.52 4.25
C THR A 216 15.47 -5.91 2.79
N CYS A 217 16.22 -6.90 2.28
CA CYS A 217 16.07 -7.38 0.90
C CYS A 217 14.66 -7.92 0.63
N PHE A 218 14.12 -8.70 1.57
CA PHE A 218 12.75 -9.19 1.49
C PHE A 218 11.75 -8.03 1.48
N GLN A 219 11.93 -7.04 2.35
CA GLN A 219 11.06 -5.88 2.43
C GLN A 219 11.09 -5.06 1.14
N ILE A 220 12.27 -4.79 0.57
CA ILE A 220 12.43 -4.09 -0.72
C ILE A 220 11.70 -4.86 -1.83
N LEU A 221 11.90 -6.18 -1.92
CA LEU A 221 11.25 -7.01 -2.94
C LEU A 221 9.73 -7.00 -2.79
N TYR A 222 9.24 -7.25 -1.58
CA TYR A 222 7.82 -7.32 -1.27
C TYR A 222 7.11 -5.99 -1.55
N THR A 223 7.68 -4.88 -1.09
CA THR A 223 7.12 -3.55 -1.30
C THR A 223 7.21 -3.10 -2.77
N THR A 224 8.24 -3.52 -3.51
CA THR A 224 8.29 -3.31 -4.97
C THR A 224 7.15 -4.06 -5.68
N LEU A 225 6.90 -5.32 -5.31
CA LEU A 225 5.79 -6.12 -5.86
C LEU A 225 4.44 -5.48 -5.55
N PHE A 226 4.24 -5.08 -4.30
CA PHE A 226 3.05 -4.38 -3.84
C PHE A 226 2.84 -3.05 -4.59
N GLY A 227 3.90 -2.25 -4.76
CA GLY A 227 3.85 -1.01 -5.53
C GLY A 227 3.46 -1.21 -6.99
N GLY A 228 3.85 -2.35 -7.59
CA GLY A 228 3.41 -2.73 -8.94
C GLY A 228 1.91 -3.00 -8.99
N LEU A 229 1.38 -3.70 -7.98
CA LEU A 229 -0.05 -3.96 -7.82
C LEU A 229 -0.86 -2.67 -7.67
N THR A 230 -0.44 -1.75 -6.79
CA THR A 230 -1.18 -0.49 -6.59
C THR A 230 -1.18 0.39 -7.83
N LYS A 231 -0.08 0.44 -8.58
CA LYS A 231 -0.02 1.18 -9.86
C LYS A 231 -0.87 0.54 -10.94
N PHE A 232 -0.88 -0.79 -11.00
CA PHE A 232 -1.82 -1.50 -11.88
C PHE A 232 -3.27 -1.12 -11.53
N VAL A 233 -3.66 -1.18 -10.26
CA VAL A 233 -5.01 -0.78 -9.83
C VAL A 233 -5.30 0.69 -10.17
N PHE A 234 -4.37 1.60 -9.89
CA PHE A 234 -4.51 3.03 -10.18
C PHE A 234 -4.81 3.27 -11.67
N VAL A 235 -3.99 2.70 -12.57
CA VAL A 235 -4.19 2.84 -14.02
C VAL A 235 -5.49 2.20 -14.47
N ARG A 236 -5.80 0.99 -14.00
CA ARG A 236 -7.00 0.24 -14.39
C ARG A 236 -8.30 0.92 -13.96
N THR A 237 -8.25 1.71 -12.89
CA THR A 237 -9.38 2.46 -12.33
C THR A 237 -9.38 3.93 -12.76
N GLY A 238 -8.56 4.32 -13.74
CA GLY A 238 -8.56 5.67 -14.31
C GLY A 238 -7.98 6.75 -13.39
N GLY A 239 -7.13 6.36 -12.44
CA GLY A 239 -6.53 7.28 -11.46
C GLY A 239 -7.26 7.32 -10.12
N ASN A 240 -8.04 6.29 -9.77
CA ASN A 240 -8.70 6.25 -8.46
C ASN A 240 -7.71 5.88 -7.34
N LEU A 241 -7.11 6.89 -6.70
CA LEU A 241 -6.15 6.69 -5.59
C LEU A 241 -6.77 5.98 -4.38
N TRP A 242 -8.07 6.17 -4.15
CA TRP A 242 -8.77 5.60 -3.00
C TRP A 242 -8.86 4.08 -3.08
N CYS A 243 -8.91 3.50 -4.29
CA CYS A 243 -8.76 2.06 -4.48
C CYS A 243 -7.40 1.58 -3.95
N CYS A 244 -6.31 2.29 -4.26
CA CYS A 244 -4.96 1.95 -3.81
C CYS A 244 -4.80 2.11 -2.30
N ILE A 245 -5.34 3.19 -1.72
CA ILE A 245 -5.34 3.43 -0.27
C ILE A 245 -6.10 2.32 0.46
N ALA A 246 -7.31 1.97 -0.01
CA ALA A 246 -8.10 0.91 0.60
C ALA A 246 -7.41 -0.45 0.47
N LEU A 247 -6.83 -0.75 -0.69
CA LEU A 247 -6.02 -1.93 -0.92
C LEU A 247 -4.87 -2.02 0.08
N HIS A 248 -4.09 -0.95 0.22
CA HIS A 248 -2.96 -0.88 1.14
C HIS A 248 -3.40 -1.03 2.59
N ALA A 249 -4.41 -0.28 3.03
CA ALA A 249 -4.94 -0.38 4.39
C ALA A 249 -5.40 -1.81 4.73
N LEU A 250 -6.11 -2.47 3.80
CA LEU A 250 -6.55 -3.86 3.98
C LEU A 250 -5.38 -4.85 3.99
N CYS A 251 -4.38 -4.67 3.13
CA CYS A 251 -3.17 -5.49 3.15
C CYS A 251 -2.39 -5.32 4.46
N ASN A 252 -2.28 -4.09 4.99
CA ASN A 252 -1.65 -3.84 6.28
C ASN A 252 -2.44 -4.48 7.43
N LEU A 253 -3.77 -4.43 7.37
CA LEU A 253 -4.64 -5.07 8.36
C LEU A 253 -4.50 -6.60 8.34
N MET A 254 -4.50 -7.21 7.16
CA MET A 254 -4.40 -8.68 7.03
C MET A 254 -2.97 -9.19 7.28
N GLY A 255 -1.97 -8.36 7.01
CA GLY A 255 -0.56 -8.69 7.16
C GLY A 255 -0.06 -9.74 6.17
N PHE A 256 1.17 -10.20 6.39
CA PHE A 256 1.70 -11.35 5.68
C PHE A 256 1.10 -12.63 6.26
N PRO A 257 0.64 -13.59 5.44
CA PRO A 257 -0.05 -14.77 5.94
C PRO A 257 0.85 -15.61 6.86
N GLY A 258 0.42 -15.73 8.12
CA GLY A 258 1.02 -16.60 9.13
C GLY A 258 0.18 -17.85 9.38
N PRO A 259 0.48 -18.62 10.45
CA PRO A 259 -0.36 -19.74 10.90
C PRO A 259 -1.79 -19.29 11.24
N SER A 260 -2.77 -20.19 11.10
CA SER A 260 -4.17 -19.94 11.47
C SER A 260 -4.28 -19.51 12.94
N ARG A 261 -4.97 -18.38 13.20
CA ARG A 261 -5.26 -17.84 14.54
C ARG A 261 -6.11 -18.84 15.32
N LEU A 262 -7.11 -19.42 14.66
CA LEU A 262 -7.97 -20.45 15.27
C LEU A 262 -7.15 -21.67 15.71
N ASN A 263 -6.26 -22.16 14.83
CA ASN A 263 -5.41 -23.30 15.14
C ASN A 263 -4.49 -23.01 16.30
N LEU A 264 -3.83 -21.85 16.30
CA LEU A 264 -2.95 -21.42 17.38
C LEU A 264 -3.69 -21.33 18.71
N HIS A 265 -4.91 -20.77 18.72
CA HIS A 265 -5.72 -20.64 19.92
C HIS A 265 -6.03 -22.01 20.56
N PHE A 266 -6.54 -22.97 19.79
CA PHE A 266 -6.95 -24.27 20.35
C PHE A 266 -5.81 -25.28 20.52
N THR A 267 -4.60 -24.98 20.06
CA THR A 267 -3.40 -25.81 20.27
C THR A 267 -2.48 -25.27 21.35
N VAL A 268 -2.46 -23.95 21.57
CA VAL A 268 -1.56 -23.29 22.52
C VAL A 268 -2.30 -22.70 23.71
N VAL A 269 -3.38 -21.95 23.48
CA VAL A 269 -4.07 -21.14 24.51
C VAL A 269 -5.13 -21.94 25.26
N ASP A 270 -6.16 -22.42 24.55
CA ASP A 270 -7.24 -23.23 25.09
C ASP A 270 -7.17 -24.63 24.48
N LYS A 271 -6.23 -25.43 24.99
CA LYS A 271 -5.93 -26.77 24.44
C LYS A 271 -7.18 -27.65 24.43
N LYS A 272 -7.73 -27.90 23.23
CA LYS A 272 -8.82 -28.85 23.04
C LYS A 272 -8.29 -30.21 22.61
N GLY A 273 -8.82 -31.27 23.21
CA GLY A 273 -8.56 -32.66 22.83
C GLY A 273 -9.64 -33.25 21.92
N GLY A 274 -9.47 -34.52 21.54
CA GLY A 274 -10.51 -35.31 20.87
C GLY A 274 -10.90 -34.82 19.48
N LEU A 275 -12.20 -34.74 19.22
CA LEU A 275 -12.76 -34.39 17.90
C LEU A 275 -12.42 -32.94 17.49
N THR A 276 -12.52 -31.99 18.41
CA THR A 276 -12.23 -30.56 18.15
C THR A 276 -10.79 -30.36 17.69
N SER A 277 -9.83 -31.04 18.33
CA SER A 277 -8.42 -31.00 17.92
C SER A 277 -8.21 -31.49 16.48
N LYS A 278 -8.90 -32.59 16.11
CA LYS A 278 -8.85 -33.12 14.74
C LYS A 278 -9.44 -32.14 13.73
N LEU A 279 -10.60 -31.55 14.04
CA LEU A 279 -11.24 -30.56 13.17
C LEU A 279 -10.38 -29.30 12.98
N VAL A 280 -9.76 -28.79 14.04
CA VAL A 280 -8.86 -27.64 14.00
C VAL A 280 -7.57 -27.94 13.22
N SER A 281 -7.07 -29.17 13.26
CA SER A 281 -5.94 -29.62 12.44
C SER A 281 -6.31 -29.71 10.95
N ILE A 282 -7.52 -30.22 10.63
CA ILE A 282 -8.06 -30.22 9.26
C ILE A 282 -8.22 -28.78 8.76
N TRP A 283 -8.79 -27.90 9.58
CA TRP A 283 -8.95 -26.48 9.25
C TRP A 283 -7.61 -25.82 8.93
N ASN A 284 -6.55 -26.07 9.71
CA ASN A 284 -5.24 -25.50 9.42
C ASN A 284 -4.72 -25.87 8.02
N LYS A 285 -4.95 -27.12 7.58
CA LYS A 285 -4.62 -27.54 6.20
C LYS A 285 -5.48 -26.82 5.17
N CYS A 286 -6.79 -26.69 5.43
CA CYS A 286 -7.71 -25.94 4.57
C CYS A 286 -7.31 -24.46 4.48
N TYR A 287 -6.91 -23.84 5.60
CA TYR A 287 -6.44 -22.47 5.67
C TYR A 287 -5.23 -22.24 4.76
N PHE A 288 -4.21 -23.11 4.83
CA PHE A 288 -3.06 -23.02 3.91
C PHE A 288 -3.49 -23.22 2.44
N ALA A 289 -4.40 -24.14 2.16
CA ALA A 289 -4.94 -24.30 0.80
C ALA A 289 -5.66 -23.02 0.31
N LEU A 290 -6.42 -22.36 1.19
CA LEU A 290 -7.11 -21.11 0.88
C LEU A 290 -6.15 -19.96 0.58
N LEU A 291 -4.97 -19.91 1.21
CA LEU A 291 -3.92 -18.94 0.84
C LEU A 291 -3.48 -19.12 -0.62
N PHE A 292 -3.27 -20.36 -1.06
CA PHE A 292 -2.93 -20.65 -2.45
C PHE A 292 -4.09 -20.34 -3.40
N VAL A 293 -5.32 -20.68 -3.02
CA VAL A 293 -6.52 -20.34 -3.81
C VAL A 293 -6.67 -18.83 -3.98
N GLY A 294 -6.45 -18.05 -2.92
CA GLY A 294 -6.47 -16.58 -2.97
C GLY A 294 -5.43 -16.03 -3.94
N LEU A 295 -4.20 -16.54 -3.90
CA LEU A 295 -3.12 -16.14 -4.82
C LEU A 295 -3.42 -16.49 -6.29
N ILE A 296 -3.98 -17.68 -6.56
CA ILE A 296 -4.36 -18.09 -7.92
C ILE A 296 -5.51 -17.20 -8.43
N SER A 297 -6.52 -16.98 -7.58
CA SER A 297 -7.69 -16.15 -7.90
C SER A 297 -7.34 -14.68 -8.11
N LEU A 298 -6.23 -14.20 -7.54
CA LEU A 298 -5.74 -12.84 -7.75
C LEU A 298 -5.50 -12.55 -9.24
N LYS A 299 -4.93 -13.50 -9.99
CA LYS A 299 -4.65 -13.31 -11.43
C LYS A 299 -5.93 -13.01 -12.20
N ASP A 300 -6.96 -13.82 -11.99
CA ASP A 300 -8.23 -13.70 -12.71
C ASP A 300 -9.02 -12.47 -12.26
N THR A 301 -9.01 -12.16 -10.96
CA THR A 301 -9.66 -10.97 -10.41
C THR A 301 -8.96 -9.67 -10.84
N LEU A 302 -7.63 -9.64 -10.94
CA LEU A 302 -6.90 -8.47 -11.45
C LEU A 302 -7.32 -8.12 -12.89
N GLN A 303 -7.55 -9.12 -13.73
CA GLN A 303 -7.91 -8.91 -15.14
C GLN A 303 -9.40 -8.60 -15.32
N ASN A 304 -10.26 -9.32 -14.62
CA ASN A 304 -11.70 -9.33 -14.88
C ASN A 304 -12.50 -8.47 -13.90
N LEU A 305 -12.06 -8.39 -12.64
CA LEU A 305 -12.77 -7.66 -11.60
C LEU A 305 -12.29 -6.21 -11.49
N VAL A 306 -10.98 -5.98 -11.58
CA VAL A 306 -10.41 -4.63 -11.46
C VAL A 306 -10.38 -3.91 -12.80
N GLY A 307 -10.99 -2.73 -12.77
CA GLY A 307 -10.97 -1.74 -13.82
C GLY A 307 -12.29 -1.56 -14.53
N THR A 308 -12.32 -0.50 -15.32
CA THR A 308 -13.52 -0.03 -16.02
C THR A 308 -13.23 0.08 -17.50
N SER A 309 -14.15 -0.42 -18.32
CA SER A 309 -14.08 -0.28 -19.77
C SER A 309 -14.09 1.21 -20.12
N GLY A 310 -13.02 1.69 -20.77
CA GLY A 310 -12.81 3.10 -21.10
C GLY A 310 -11.67 3.78 -20.34
N TYR A 311 -11.17 3.19 -19.23
CA TYR A 311 -10.06 3.77 -18.44
C TYR A 311 -8.70 3.20 -18.83
N ARG A 312 -8.66 2.37 -19.88
CA ARG A 312 -7.41 1.74 -20.32
C ARG A 312 -6.53 2.80 -20.99
N ILE A 313 -5.37 3.06 -20.39
CA ILE A 313 -4.30 3.77 -21.07
C ILE A 313 -3.77 2.85 -22.17
N THR A 314 -3.72 3.35 -23.40
CA THR A 314 -3.05 2.67 -24.52
C THR A 314 -1.67 3.30 -24.65
N LEU A 315 -0.63 2.50 -24.41
CA LEU A 315 0.78 2.85 -24.61
C LEU A 315 1.28 2.29 -25.94
#